data_AF-A8G384-F1
#
_entry.id   AF-A8G384-F1
#
_cell.length_a   1.000
_cell.length_b   1.000
_cell.length_c   1.000
_cell.angle_alpha   90.00
_cell.angle_beta   90.00
_cell.angle_gamma   90.00
#
_symmetry.space_group_name_H-M   'P 1'
#
loop_
_entity.id
_entity.type
_entity.pdbx_description
1 polymer ?
#
loop_
_entity_poly.entity_id
_entity_poly.type
_entity_poly.pdbx_seq_one_letter_code
_entity_poly.pdbx_strand_id
1 'polypeptide(L)'
;MLATELDIKKKGKLYQLKYKNKRIRCYSSEDFVEHENQELIEFIREDLYRCGELNFRKNQRLHFKTTPCAYYLFSSDKNLIKPDYYEGRNFDEFISNYLLCDFLFLECRDFIQKELFKVRNIIRDKIGSENYRNLTLYSLHRSYYNGLKIYDTDGIGYGYGFNNQELRKKTTYEGDYSHTDLMEELTTWIDDDDYENMVPPEMGIGWNRDNYKKGEKAWISEKEFSKGEVPKIILKIFNECTEFEKASILTLFHNTGRYSFLIPLAYIRGWINKRDYISSSMVVKELKGIDKKSSDHFLYAKHDHQDLYKSLNELSVLCFNFANIGTKSQRDLWNKIKQGESTTVEFKETLSLDIRESQKKDFNLKKERKKIEHSVLKTIAGFLNSEGGTLFIGVRDKNNEIVGIGNEKQLVFGSSIDKMRLHLENLINREFDKGNPLIKVSNPEVFKKSILVINCSPSKKPVFIDGKFYIRKGPRTDDLNTEEYHNYLEQN
;
A
#
# COMPACT_ATOMS: atom_id res chain seq x y z
N MET A 1 31.07 -4.22 -12.07
CA MET A 1 31.44 -3.67 -10.75
C MET A 1 30.48 -4.23 -9.72
N LEU A 2 30.94 -4.45 -8.49
CA LEU A 2 30.04 -4.91 -7.42
C LEU A 2 29.33 -3.69 -6.81
N ALA A 3 28.07 -3.88 -6.42
CA ALA A 3 27.31 -2.85 -5.75
C ALA A 3 27.93 -2.46 -4.39
N THR A 4 28.68 -3.35 -3.72
CA THR A 4 29.49 -3.07 -2.51
C THR A 4 30.60 -2.04 -2.72
N GLU A 5 30.99 -1.74 -3.97
CA GLU A 5 31.93 -0.66 -4.28
C GLU A 5 31.25 0.74 -4.34
N LEU A 6 29.94 0.83 -4.05
CA LEU A 6 29.18 2.07 -3.98
C LEU A 6 29.32 2.76 -2.62
N ASP A 7 29.67 4.04 -2.67
CA ASP A 7 29.93 4.87 -1.50
C ASP A 7 28.93 6.03 -1.41
N ILE A 8 28.67 6.51 -0.19
CA ILE A 8 27.76 7.63 0.08
C ILE A 8 28.55 8.74 0.75
N LYS A 9 28.74 9.85 0.03
CA LYS A 9 29.50 11.00 0.57
C LYS A 9 28.60 12.20 0.76
N LYS A 10 28.60 12.76 1.98
CA LYS A 10 27.97 14.03 2.30
C LYS A 10 28.74 15.19 1.64
N LYS A 11 28.02 16.13 1.02
CA LYS A 11 28.55 17.40 0.50
C LYS A 11 27.52 18.51 0.76
N GLY A 12 27.84 19.40 1.70
CA GLY A 12 26.85 20.37 2.20
C GLY A 12 25.69 19.65 2.88
N LYS A 13 24.45 19.95 2.46
CA LYS A 13 23.23 19.28 2.94
C LYS A 13 22.97 17.92 2.27
N LEU A 14 23.56 17.65 1.10
CA LEU A 14 23.23 16.49 0.27
C LEU A 14 24.13 15.29 0.57
N TYR A 15 23.55 14.10 0.59
CA TYR A 15 24.24 12.81 0.54
C TYR A 15 24.25 12.32 -0.90
N GLN A 16 25.43 11.93 -1.42
CA GLN A 16 25.63 11.63 -2.84
C GLN A 16 26.08 10.19 -3.04
N LEU A 17 25.35 9.40 -3.84
CA LEU A 17 25.77 8.07 -4.26
C LEU A 17 26.91 8.17 -5.28
N LYS A 18 28.00 7.43 -5.04
CA LYS A 18 29.24 7.51 -5.81
C LYS A 18 29.82 6.14 -6.12
N TYR A 19 30.51 6.06 -7.25
CA TYR A 19 31.44 4.97 -7.58
C TYR A 19 32.82 5.56 -7.88
N LYS A 20 33.87 5.08 -7.21
CA LYS A 20 35.27 5.55 -7.40
C LYS A 20 35.36 7.09 -7.42
N ASN A 21 34.77 7.74 -6.40
CA ASN A 21 34.58 9.19 -6.24
C ASN A 21 33.71 9.92 -7.29
N LYS A 22 33.29 9.29 -8.40
CA LYS A 22 32.37 9.88 -9.38
C LYS A 22 30.92 9.76 -8.90
N ARG A 23 30.15 10.86 -8.95
CA ARG A 23 28.69 10.85 -8.67
C ARG A 23 27.98 9.93 -9.68
N ILE A 24 26.93 9.26 -9.25
CA ILE A 24 26.05 8.49 -10.14
C ILE A 24 24.90 9.40 -10.59
N ARG A 25 24.58 9.37 -11.89
CA ARG A 25 23.42 10.08 -12.46
C ARG A 25 22.15 9.27 -12.32
N CYS A 26 21.02 9.95 -12.23
CA CYS A 26 19.70 9.34 -12.38
C CYS A 26 19.58 8.65 -13.76
N TYR A 27 18.78 7.59 -13.84
CA TYR A 27 18.60 6.82 -15.06
C TYR A 27 18.02 7.67 -16.20
N SER A 28 16.95 8.43 -15.90
CA SER A 28 16.11 9.15 -16.85
C SER A 28 16.20 10.68 -16.77
N SER A 29 17.18 11.24 -16.04
CA SER A 29 17.50 12.67 -16.08
C SER A 29 19.01 12.90 -15.94
N GLU A 30 19.48 14.13 -16.21
CA GLU A 30 20.89 14.52 -15.97
C GLU A 30 21.19 14.81 -14.49
N ASP A 31 20.20 14.73 -13.60
CA ASP A 31 20.38 14.85 -12.16
C ASP A 31 21.30 13.74 -11.62
N PHE A 32 21.75 13.90 -10.38
CA PHE A 32 22.54 12.92 -9.66
C PHE A 32 21.71 12.22 -8.59
N VAL A 33 22.09 10.99 -8.24
CA VAL A 33 21.50 10.23 -7.14
C VAL A 33 22.01 10.81 -5.83
N GLU A 34 21.36 11.88 -5.40
CA GLU A 34 21.66 12.61 -4.18
C GLU A 34 20.40 13.27 -3.59
N HIS A 35 20.36 13.35 -2.26
CA HIS A 35 19.23 13.91 -1.51
C HIS A 35 19.69 14.42 -0.15
N GLU A 36 18.92 15.29 0.51
CA GLU A 36 19.17 15.69 1.91
C GLU A 36 18.90 14.56 2.91
N ASN A 37 18.22 13.50 2.47
CA ASN A 37 17.90 12.30 3.24
C ASN A 37 18.95 11.23 2.94
N GLN A 38 19.85 10.96 3.90
CA GLN A 38 20.92 9.97 3.75
C GLN A 38 20.35 8.58 3.47
N GLU A 39 19.28 8.25 4.17
CA GLU A 39 18.73 6.90 4.26
C GLU A 39 17.90 6.53 3.02
N LEU A 40 17.45 7.53 2.26
CA LEU A 40 16.99 7.32 0.88
C LEU A 40 18.12 6.83 -0.03
N ILE A 41 19.30 7.43 0.10
CA ILE A 41 20.49 7.06 -0.69
C ILE A 41 21.05 5.71 -0.22
N GLU A 42 20.95 5.40 1.07
CA GLU A 42 21.25 4.07 1.61
C GLU A 42 20.26 3.02 1.13
N PHE A 43 18.96 3.28 1.12
CA PHE A 43 17.95 2.37 0.55
C PHE A 43 18.23 2.07 -0.92
N ILE A 44 18.56 3.10 -1.72
CA ILE A 44 18.93 2.93 -3.13
C ILE A 44 20.20 2.07 -3.26
N ARG A 45 21.20 2.26 -2.39
CA ARG A 45 22.42 1.45 -2.38
C ARG A 45 22.16 0.00 -1.94
N GLU A 46 21.39 -0.22 -0.88
CA GLU A 46 21.05 -1.56 -0.38
C GLU A 46 20.26 -2.35 -1.44
N ASP A 47 19.29 -1.73 -2.09
CA ASP A 47 18.52 -2.38 -3.15
C ASP A 47 19.35 -2.63 -4.44
N LEU A 48 20.39 -1.83 -4.67
CA LEU A 48 21.39 -2.12 -5.71
C LEU A 48 22.27 -3.34 -5.36
N TYR A 49 22.44 -3.73 -4.07
CA TYR A 49 23.11 -5.00 -3.73
C TYR A 49 22.33 -6.22 -4.27
N ARG A 50 20.99 -6.20 -4.17
CA ARG A 50 20.09 -7.21 -4.75
C ARG A 50 20.24 -7.34 -6.28
N CYS A 51 20.66 -6.26 -6.95
CA CYS A 51 20.78 -6.21 -8.40
C CYS A 51 22.05 -6.91 -8.94
N GLY A 52 22.97 -7.35 -8.07
CA GLY A 52 24.14 -8.13 -8.45
C GLY A 52 25.21 -7.31 -9.18
N GLU A 53 25.65 -7.78 -10.34
CA GLU A 53 26.64 -7.07 -11.14
C GLU A 53 26.08 -5.79 -11.77
N LEU A 54 26.70 -4.66 -11.44
CA LEU A 54 26.38 -3.36 -12.03
C LEU A 54 27.40 -2.97 -13.09
N ASN A 55 26.94 -2.30 -14.15
CA ASN A 55 27.77 -1.67 -15.16
C ASN A 55 27.65 -0.14 -15.06
N PHE A 56 28.71 0.52 -14.59
CA PHE A 56 28.80 1.98 -14.55
C PHE A 56 29.33 2.52 -15.88
N ARG A 57 28.46 3.19 -16.65
CA ARG A 57 28.77 3.68 -18.00
C ARG A 57 29.53 5.01 -17.97
N LYS A 58 30.15 5.38 -19.10
CA LYS A 58 30.90 6.65 -19.25
C LYS A 58 30.07 7.90 -18.90
N ASN A 59 28.76 7.87 -19.14
CA ASN A 59 27.81 8.92 -18.78
C ASN A 59 27.36 8.90 -17.30
N GLN A 60 28.07 8.17 -16.43
CA GLN A 60 27.84 8.06 -15.00
C GLN A 60 26.52 7.38 -14.57
N ARG A 61 25.85 6.66 -15.47
CA ARG A 61 24.63 5.89 -15.16
C ARG A 61 24.97 4.43 -14.85
N LEU A 62 24.18 3.82 -13.97
CA LEU A 62 24.21 2.38 -13.70
C LEU A 62 23.30 1.62 -14.67
N HIS A 63 23.69 0.39 -15.01
CA HIS A 63 22.94 -0.55 -15.83
C HIS A 63 23.17 -1.98 -15.33
N PHE A 64 22.11 -2.76 -15.18
CA PHE A 64 22.13 -4.11 -14.59
C PHE A 64 20.88 -4.87 -15.06
N LYS A 65 20.88 -6.21 -14.91
CA LYS A 65 19.82 -7.07 -15.46
C LYS A 65 18.51 -7.02 -14.65
N THR A 66 18.57 -6.74 -13.35
CA THR A 66 17.43 -6.88 -12.45
C THR A 66 16.54 -5.63 -12.45
N THR A 67 15.28 -5.81 -12.82
CA THR A 67 14.21 -4.80 -12.71
C THR A 67 13.01 -5.43 -12.02
N PRO A 68 12.31 -4.72 -11.11
CA PRO A 68 12.47 -3.31 -10.75
C PRO A 68 13.55 -3.07 -9.66
N CYS A 69 13.95 -1.81 -9.45
CA CYS A 69 14.81 -1.40 -8.32
C CYS A 69 14.63 0.08 -7.91
N ALA A 70 15.10 0.41 -6.72
CA ALA A 70 15.02 1.72 -6.07
C ALA A 70 15.74 2.83 -6.85
N TYR A 71 16.85 2.52 -7.54
CA TYR A 71 17.55 3.47 -8.41
C TYR A 71 16.66 3.93 -9.57
N TYR A 72 15.89 3.03 -10.19
CA TYR A 72 14.93 3.41 -11.22
C TYR A 72 13.75 4.19 -10.62
N LEU A 73 13.23 3.76 -9.47
CA LEU A 73 12.12 4.45 -8.78
C LEU A 73 12.47 5.92 -8.42
N PHE A 74 13.64 6.14 -7.79
CA PHE A 74 14.16 7.47 -7.50
C PHE A 74 14.41 8.32 -8.77
N SER A 75 14.90 7.69 -9.85
CA SER A 75 15.12 8.39 -11.12
C SER A 75 13.82 8.78 -11.84
N SER A 76 12.75 8.03 -11.59
CA SER A 76 11.45 8.19 -12.23
C SER A 76 10.58 9.26 -11.58
N ASP A 77 10.74 9.53 -10.28
CA ASP A 77 9.95 10.47 -9.47
C ASP A 77 9.58 11.78 -10.22
N LYS A 78 10.58 12.58 -10.59
CA LYS A 78 10.41 13.86 -11.33
C LYS A 78 10.02 13.71 -12.81
N ASN A 79 10.11 12.51 -13.37
CA ASN A 79 9.80 12.24 -14.78
C ASN A 79 8.37 11.75 -14.97
N LEU A 80 7.84 10.95 -14.04
CA LEU A 80 6.47 10.41 -14.09
C LEU A 80 5.37 11.45 -13.88
N ILE A 81 5.71 12.73 -13.66
CA ILE A 81 4.76 13.86 -13.64
C ILE A 81 4.85 14.75 -14.88
N LYS A 82 5.79 14.48 -15.81
CA LYS A 82 6.01 15.32 -16.99
C LYS A 82 4.93 15.12 -18.05
N PRO A 83 4.55 16.18 -18.80
CA PRO A 83 3.50 16.09 -19.81
C PRO A 83 3.74 15.07 -20.92
N ASP A 84 5.01 14.80 -21.27
CA ASP A 84 5.40 13.83 -22.30
C ASP A 84 4.90 12.40 -22.00
N TYR A 85 4.73 12.04 -20.72
CA TYR A 85 4.18 10.73 -20.33
C TYR A 85 2.66 10.63 -20.54
N TYR A 86 1.97 11.77 -20.73
CA TYR A 86 0.52 11.92 -20.66
C TYR A 86 -0.05 12.69 -21.86
N GLU A 87 0.53 12.47 -23.04
CA GLU A 87 0.04 13.02 -24.31
C GLU A 87 0.06 14.57 -24.35
N GLY A 88 1.03 15.18 -23.65
CA GLY A 88 1.20 16.63 -23.57
C GLY A 88 0.36 17.33 -22.48
N ARG A 89 -0.45 16.59 -21.71
CA ARG A 89 -1.17 17.10 -20.54
C ARG A 89 -0.31 17.00 -19.29
N ASN A 90 -0.35 17.98 -18.38
CA ASN A 90 0.34 17.80 -17.10
C ASN A 90 -0.33 16.69 -16.26
N PHE A 91 0.34 16.18 -15.22
CA PHE A 91 -0.21 15.04 -14.46
C PHE A 91 -1.58 15.33 -13.85
N ASP A 92 -1.82 16.53 -13.32
CA ASP A 92 -3.07 16.89 -12.67
C ASP A 92 -4.21 17.05 -13.70
N GLU A 93 -3.91 17.55 -14.90
CA GLU A 93 -4.83 17.56 -16.06
C GLU A 93 -5.12 16.15 -16.57
N PHE A 94 -4.10 15.31 -16.69
CA PHE A 94 -4.26 13.93 -17.08
C PHE A 94 -5.15 13.23 -16.07
N ILE A 95 -4.81 13.27 -14.78
CA ILE A 95 -5.62 12.72 -13.69
C ILE A 95 -7.03 13.31 -13.71
N SER A 96 -7.25 14.62 -13.85
CA SER A 96 -8.61 15.20 -13.87
C SER A 96 -9.50 14.73 -15.03
N ASN A 97 -8.92 14.38 -16.19
CA ASN A 97 -9.66 13.97 -17.39
C ASN A 97 -9.62 12.44 -17.65
N TYR A 98 -8.60 11.76 -17.15
CA TYR A 98 -8.23 10.36 -17.40
C TYR A 98 -8.42 9.44 -16.18
N LEU A 99 -8.65 9.95 -14.94
CA LEU A 99 -8.99 9.17 -13.72
C LEU A 99 -10.10 8.12 -13.90
N LEU A 100 -10.80 8.23 -15.02
CA LEU A 100 -12.20 8.02 -15.21
C LEU A 100 -12.41 7.01 -16.34
N CYS A 101 -11.41 6.18 -16.58
CA CYS A 101 -11.61 4.83 -17.08
C CYS A 101 -10.84 3.91 -16.13
N ASP A 102 -10.98 4.12 -14.82
CA ASP A 102 -10.30 3.28 -13.83
C ASP A 102 -10.96 1.89 -13.85
N PHE A 103 -10.18 0.90 -14.28
CA PHE A 103 -10.63 -0.47 -14.50
C PHE A 103 -11.12 -1.15 -13.23
N LEU A 104 -10.86 -0.58 -12.05
CA LEU A 104 -11.51 -0.96 -10.80
C LEU A 104 -13.04 -0.95 -10.91
N PHE A 105 -13.64 -0.05 -11.69
CA PHE A 105 -15.10 0.11 -11.83
C PHE A 105 -15.70 -0.63 -13.02
N LEU A 106 -14.90 -1.34 -13.82
CA LEU A 106 -15.45 -2.12 -14.91
C LEU A 106 -16.01 -3.44 -14.38
N GLU A 107 -17.24 -3.73 -14.76
CA GLU A 107 -17.93 -4.97 -14.38
C GLU A 107 -17.70 -6.04 -15.45
N CYS A 108 -17.40 -7.24 -14.98
CA CYS A 108 -17.11 -8.44 -15.76
C CYS A 108 -17.58 -9.66 -14.95
N ARG A 109 -17.78 -10.80 -15.64
CA ARG A 109 -18.46 -12.02 -15.14
C ARG A 109 -18.20 -12.36 -13.66
N ASP A 110 -19.24 -12.82 -12.99
CA ASP A 110 -19.44 -12.89 -11.52
C ASP A 110 -18.25 -13.32 -10.65
N PHE A 111 -17.43 -14.27 -11.12
CA PHE A 111 -16.28 -14.76 -10.33
C PHE A 111 -15.19 -13.71 -10.12
N ILE A 112 -15.07 -12.73 -11.02
CA ILE A 112 -14.06 -11.67 -10.98
C ILE A 112 -14.45 -10.54 -10.00
N GLN A 113 -15.75 -10.32 -9.80
CA GLN A 113 -16.30 -9.23 -8.98
C GLN A 113 -15.81 -9.27 -7.52
N LYS A 114 -15.64 -10.48 -6.93
CA LYS A 114 -15.34 -10.68 -5.51
C LYS A 114 -13.99 -10.10 -5.07
N GLU A 115 -12.96 -10.17 -5.92
CA GLU A 115 -11.63 -9.63 -5.61
C GLU A 115 -11.60 -8.10 -5.62
N LEU A 116 -12.38 -7.46 -6.51
CA LEU A 116 -12.48 -6.00 -6.58
C LEU A 116 -13.43 -5.41 -5.53
N PHE A 117 -14.47 -6.14 -5.12
CA PHE A 117 -15.51 -5.68 -4.18
C PHE A 117 -14.94 -5.06 -2.89
N LYS A 118 -13.91 -5.70 -2.31
CA LYS A 118 -13.25 -5.19 -1.10
C LYS A 118 -12.58 -3.84 -1.33
N VAL A 119 -11.84 -3.69 -2.44
CA VAL A 119 -11.16 -2.43 -2.77
C VAL A 119 -12.17 -1.35 -3.14
N ARG A 120 -13.21 -1.69 -3.91
CA ARG A 120 -14.36 -0.82 -4.24
C ARG A 120 -15.02 -0.22 -2.99
N ASN A 121 -15.39 -1.05 -2.01
CA ASN A 121 -15.97 -0.57 -0.76
C ASN A 121 -15.02 0.37 -0.01
N ILE A 122 -13.73 0.04 0.07
CA ILE A 122 -12.73 0.90 0.71
C ILE A 122 -12.58 2.24 -0.02
N ILE A 123 -12.65 2.27 -1.36
CA ILE A 123 -12.67 3.52 -2.13
C ILE A 123 -13.96 4.31 -1.86
N ARG A 124 -15.13 3.65 -1.86
CA ARG A 124 -16.43 4.27 -1.54
C ARG A 124 -16.40 4.99 -0.20
N ASP A 125 -15.85 4.34 0.82
CA ASP A 125 -15.73 4.89 2.17
C ASP A 125 -14.74 6.08 2.26
N LYS A 126 -13.84 6.24 1.27
CA LYS A 126 -12.87 7.36 1.19
C LYS A 126 -13.36 8.56 0.38
N ILE A 127 -14.19 8.36 -0.65
CA ILE A 127 -14.69 9.45 -1.50
C ILE A 127 -16.17 9.80 -1.24
N GLY A 128 -16.91 8.94 -0.55
CA GLY A 128 -18.35 9.06 -0.29
C GLY A 128 -19.19 8.37 -1.37
N SER A 129 -20.36 7.82 -0.98
CA SER A 129 -21.19 6.98 -1.85
C SER A 129 -21.68 7.66 -3.13
N GLU A 130 -22.02 8.95 -3.07
CA GLU A 130 -22.46 9.73 -4.23
C GLU A 130 -21.31 9.94 -5.23
N ASN A 131 -20.14 10.37 -4.74
CA ASN A 131 -18.93 10.51 -5.55
C ASN A 131 -18.48 9.17 -6.16
N TYR A 132 -18.61 8.08 -5.40
CA TYR A 132 -18.34 6.73 -5.87
C TYR A 132 -19.29 6.31 -7.00
N ARG A 133 -20.59 6.58 -6.87
CA ARG A 133 -21.59 6.34 -7.94
C ARG A 133 -21.25 7.15 -9.20
N ASN A 134 -20.97 8.44 -9.05
CA ASN A 134 -20.63 9.34 -10.16
C ASN A 134 -19.35 8.87 -10.90
N LEU A 135 -18.34 8.43 -10.15
CA LEU A 135 -17.09 7.88 -10.69
C LEU A 135 -17.28 6.54 -11.40
N THR A 136 -18.11 5.66 -10.84
CA THR A 136 -18.46 4.37 -11.43
C THR A 136 -19.17 4.57 -12.77
N LEU A 137 -20.22 5.40 -12.78
CA LEU A 137 -20.97 5.74 -14.00
C LEU A 137 -20.05 6.29 -15.08
N TYR A 138 -19.25 7.32 -14.79
CA TYR A 138 -18.32 7.83 -15.80
C TYR A 138 -17.38 6.71 -16.30
N SER A 139 -16.78 5.92 -15.41
CA SER A 139 -15.78 4.91 -15.80
C SER A 139 -16.36 3.84 -16.72
N LEU A 140 -17.61 3.42 -16.47
CA LEU A 140 -18.37 2.55 -17.37
C LEU A 140 -18.65 3.24 -18.72
N HIS A 141 -19.09 4.50 -18.72
CA HIS A 141 -19.35 5.22 -19.96
C HIS A 141 -18.07 5.35 -20.80
N ARG A 142 -16.93 5.65 -20.16
CA ARG A 142 -15.68 5.89 -20.87
C ARG A 142 -15.09 4.62 -21.47
N SER A 143 -15.25 3.47 -20.82
CA SER A 143 -14.78 2.19 -21.39
C SER A 143 -15.55 1.83 -22.67
N TYR A 144 -16.87 2.07 -22.70
CA TYR A 144 -17.71 1.83 -23.88
C TYR A 144 -17.28 2.70 -25.08
N TYR A 145 -17.10 4.01 -24.88
CA TYR A 145 -16.65 4.91 -25.96
C TYR A 145 -15.19 4.73 -26.37
N ASN A 146 -14.30 4.36 -25.43
CA ASN A 146 -12.97 3.89 -25.80
C ASN A 146 -13.04 2.56 -26.58
N GLY A 147 -14.06 1.73 -26.35
CA GLY A 147 -14.39 0.55 -27.15
C GLY A 147 -14.48 0.83 -28.66
N LEU A 148 -15.04 1.98 -29.07
CA LEU A 148 -15.09 2.44 -30.48
C LEU A 148 -13.73 2.87 -31.07
N LYS A 149 -12.65 2.77 -30.28
CA LYS A 149 -11.23 2.82 -30.72
C LYS A 149 -10.44 1.55 -30.40
N ILE A 150 -10.87 0.75 -29.42
CA ILE A 150 -10.15 -0.45 -28.94
C ILE A 150 -10.56 -1.69 -29.75
N TYR A 151 -11.82 -1.77 -30.20
CA TYR A 151 -12.31 -2.80 -31.11
C TYR A 151 -12.21 -2.35 -32.57
N ASP A 152 -10.99 -2.05 -33.00
CA ASP A 152 -10.63 -2.10 -34.43
C ASP A 152 -9.76 -3.35 -34.65
N THR A 153 -10.34 -4.50 -34.30
CA THR A 153 -9.91 -5.80 -34.84
C THR A 153 -10.72 -6.05 -36.10
N ASP A 154 -10.07 -6.00 -37.26
CA ASP A 154 -10.63 -6.46 -38.52
C ASP A 154 -11.32 -7.82 -38.33
N GLY A 155 -12.66 -7.84 -38.42
CA GLY A 155 -13.44 -9.09 -38.41
C GLY A 155 -14.24 -9.46 -37.16
N ILE A 156 -14.86 -8.50 -36.45
CA ILE A 156 -16.21 -8.75 -35.87
C ILE A 156 -17.14 -7.58 -36.21
N GLY A 157 -17.59 -7.55 -37.47
CA GLY A 157 -18.71 -6.72 -37.87
C GLY A 157 -20.02 -7.49 -37.75
N TYR A 158 -20.77 -7.28 -36.66
CA TYR A 158 -22.20 -7.61 -36.57
C TYR A 158 -22.92 -6.58 -35.70
N GLY A 159 -24.03 -6.04 -36.20
CA GLY A 159 -25.06 -5.40 -35.38
C GLY A 159 -25.47 -3.97 -35.76
N TYR A 160 -24.54 -3.02 -35.82
CA TYR A 160 -24.93 -1.60 -35.75
C TYR A 160 -24.30 -0.70 -36.82
N GLY A 161 -25.16 -0.15 -37.69
CA GLY A 161 -24.81 0.75 -38.80
C GLY A 161 -24.45 2.17 -38.39
N PHE A 162 -23.55 2.36 -37.43
CA PHE A 162 -23.05 3.68 -37.06
C PHE A 162 -21.93 4.15 -37.99
N ASN A 163 -22.08 5.34 -38.58
CA ASN A 163 -20.98 6.01 -39.29
C ASN A 163 -19.96 6.56 -38.28
N ASN A 164 -19.05 5.67 -37.87
CA ASN A 164 -18.03 5.95 -36.85
C ASN A 164 -17.14 7.16 -37.16
N GLN A 165 -17.06 7.66 -38.40
CA GLN A 165 -16.28 8.85 -38.73
C GLN A 165 -16.96 10.19 -38.35
N GLU A 166 -18.30 10.25 -38.26
CA GLU A 166 -18.99 11.49 -37.85
C GLU A 166 -19.01 11.64 -36.33
N LEU A 167 -19.27 10.55 -35.59
CA LEU A 167 -19.16 10.50 -34.12
C LEU A 167 -17.77 10.94 -33.62
N ARG A 168 -16.72 10.68 -34.38
CA ARG A 168 -15.32 11.06 -34.06
C ARG A 168 -15.01 12.56 -34.15
N LYS A 169 -15.90 13.40 -34.73
CA LYS A 169 -15.59 14.81 -35.07
C LYS A 169 -16.28 15.87 -34.21
N LYS A 170 -17.25 15.53 -33.35
CA LYS A 170 -18.05 16.50 -32.61
C LYS A 170 -17.92 16.31 -31.10
N THR A 171 -17.27 17.25 -30.41
CA THR A 171 -16.90 17.16 -28.98
C THR A 171 -18.03 17.44 -27.97
N THR A 172 -19.22 17.78 -28.45
CA THR A 172 -20.45 18.02 -27.67
C THR A 172 -21.63 17.86 -28.63
N TYR A 173 -22.62 17.02 -28.33
CA TYR A 173 -23.86 16.96 -29.10
C TYR A 173 -25.09 16.69 -28.22
N GLU A 174 -26.08 17.57 -28.35
CA GLU A 174 -27.50 17.30 -28.13
C GLU A 174 -28.07 16.88 -29.50
N GLY A 175 -28.96 15.89 -29.59
CA GLY A 175 -29.61 15.57 -30.88
C GLY A 175 -30.30 14.21 -30.98
N ASP A 176 -31.63 14.24 -31.07
CA ASP A 176 -32.61 13.16 -31.24
C ASP A 176 -32.24 12.04 -32.24
N TYR A 177 -32.47 10.77 -31.86
CA TYR A 177 -32.66 9.64 -32.81
C TYR A 177 -33.48 8.49 -32.19
N SER A 178 -34.25 7.77 -33.02
CA SER A 178 -35.39 6.92 -32.61
C SER A 178 -35.11 5.41 -32.50
N HIS A 179 -34.65 5.01 -31.31
CA HIS A 179 -35.06 3.82 -30.52
C HIS A 179 -34.88 2.36 -31.01
N THR A 180 -35.26 1.94 -32.21
CA THR A 180 -35.82 0.56 -32.43
C THR A 180 -34.94 -0.63 -32.03
N ASP A 181 -33.84 -0.88 -32.75
CA ASP A 181 -33.27 -2.22 -32.98
C ASP A 181 -32.43 -2.82 -31.82
N LEU A 182 -32.79 -2.54 -30.56
CA LEU A 182 -31.90 -2.73 -29.40
C LEU A 182 -32.54 -3.44 -28.18
N MET A 183 -33.77 -3.96 -28.27
CA MET A 183 -34.60 -4.22 -27.08
C MET A 183 -34.76 -5.69 -26.62
N GLU A 184 -34.29 -6.72 -27.34
CA GLU A 184 -34.76 -8.11 -27.11
C GLU A 184 -33.85 -9.09 -26.35
N GLU A 185 -32.61 -8.75 -25.95
CA GLU A 185 -31.68 -9.72 -25.30
C GLU A 185 -31.10 -9.33 -23.92
N LEU A 186 -31.54 -8.23 -23.28
CA LEU A 186 -30.90 -7.69 -22.06
C LEU A 186 -31.58 -8.01 -20.71
N THR A 187 -32.55 -8.94 -20.65
CA THR A 187 -33.50 -9.04 -19.51
C THR A 187 -33.59 -10.38 -18.76
N THR A 188 -32.63 -11.31 -18.91
CA THR A 188 -32.80 -12.71 -18.45
C THR A 188 -31.86 -13.24 -17.35
N TRP A 189 -31.00 -12.40 -16.73
CA TRP A 189 -29.98 -12.88 -15.76
C TRP A 189 -29.76 -11.96 -14.54
N ILE A 190 -30.73 -11.85 -13.62
CA ILE A 190 -30.49 -11.33 -12.26
C ILE A 190 -31.39 -12.07 -11.24
N ASP A 191 -30.78 -12.86 -10.37
CA ASP A 191 -31.34 -13.37 -9.10
C ASP A 191 -30.20 -13.33 -8.06
N ASP A 192 -30.42 -12.59 -6.95
CA ASP A 192 -29.90 -12.77 -5.57
C ASP A 192 -29.78 -11.42 -4.81
N ASP A 193 -30.19 -11.44 -3.53
CA ASP A 193 -30.52 -10.26 -2.71
C ASP A 193 -29.33 -9.35 -2.27
N ASP A 194 -28.09 -9.64 -2.68
CA ASP A 194 -26.92 -8.77 -2.39
C ASP A 194 -26.76 -7.59 -3.38
N TYR A 195 -27.59 -7.53 -4.44
CA TYR A 195 -27.43 -6.59 -5.56
C TYR A 195 -27.94 -5.16 -5.33
N GLU A 196 -28.74 -4.85 -4.30
CA GLU A 196 -29.41 -3.54 -4.13
C GLU A 196 -28.47 -2.31 -4.11
N ASN A 197 -27.17 -2.51 -3.86
CA ASN A 197 -26.17 -1.45 -3.78
C ASN A 197 -25.17 -1.42 -4.97
N MET A 198 -25.36 -2.27 -5.98
CA MET A 198 -24.55 -2.27 -7.22
C MET A 198 -25.35 -1.68 -8.39
N VAL A 199 -24.66 -1.08 -9.36
CA VAL A 199 -25.27 -0.54 -10.58
C VAL A 199 -24.69 -1.32 -11.76
N PRO A 200 -25.39 -2.37 -12.24
CA PRO A 200 -24.96 -3.14 -13.41
C PRO A 200 -24.61 -2.22 -14.59
N PRO A 201 -23.65 -2.58 -15.45
CA PRO A 201 -23.32 -1.80 -16.64
C PRO A 201 -24.56 -1.58 -17.54
N GLU A 202 -25.47 -2.54 -17.59
CA GLU A 202 -26.78 -2.47 -18.26
C GLU A 202 -27.69 -1.41 -17.63
N MET A 203 -27.64 -1.21 -16.31
CA MET A 203 -28.35 -0.10 -15.64
C MET A 203 -27.69 1.25 -15.91
N GLY A 204 -26.37 1.34 -16.07
CA GLY A 204 -25.70 2.56 -16.54
C GLY A 204 -26.12 2.94 -17.96
N ILE A 205 -26.16 1.94 -18.85
CA ILE A 205 -26.66 2.08 -20.23
C ILE A 205 -28.15 2.46 -20.23
N GLY A 206 -28.97 1.78 -19.43
CA GLY A 206 -30.41 2.05 -19.30
C GLY A 206 -30.69 3.44 -18.73
N TRP A 207 -29.99 3.86 -17.69
CA TRP A 207 -30.13 5.18 -17.06
C TRP A 207 -29.75 6.30 -18.03
N ASN A 208 -28.63 6.18 -18.76
CA ASN A 208 -28.29 7.14 -19.81
C ASN A 208 -29.32 7.16 -20.93
N ARG A 209 -29.77 5.99 -21.40
CA ARG A 209 -30.79 5.85 -22.46
C ARG A 209 -32.10 6.52 -22.04
N ASP A 210 -32.52 6.35 -20.80
CA ASP A 210 -33.81 6.82 -20.32
C ASP A 210 -33.77 8.31 -19.91
N ASN A 211 -32.60 8.84 -19.52
CA ASN A 211 -32.38 10.30 -19.38
C ASN A 211 -32.27 10.98 -20.76
N TYR A 212 -31.59 10.34 -21.72
CA TYR A 212 -31.50 10.80 -23.11
C TYR A 212 -32.89 10.90 -23.76
N LYS A 213 -33.74 9.88 -23.56
CA LYS A 213 -35.15 9.89 -23.98
C LYS A 213 -36.00 11.00 -23.36
N LYS A 214 -35.59 11.56 -22.21
CA LYS A 214 -36.27 12.69 -21.55
C LYS A 214 -35.73 14.07 -21.95
N GLY A 215 -34.70 14.13 -22.79
CA GLY A 215 -33.98 15.38 -23.08
C GLY A 215 -33.13 15.87 -21.90
N GLU A 216 -32.88 15.02 -20.89
CA GLU A 216 -31.98 15.34 -19.78
C GLU A 216 -30.52 15.08 -20.18
N LYS A 217 -29.56 15.71 -19.48
CA LYS A 217 -28.13 15.51 -19.73
C LYS A 217 -27.69 14.07 -19.41
N ALA A 218 -27.77 13.19 -20.42
CA ALA A 218 -27.33 11.80 -20.33
C ALA A 218 -25.80 11.62 -20.30
N TRP A 219 -25.03 12.66 -20.62
CA TRP A 219 -23.58 12.57 -20.81
C TRP A 219 -22.87 13.69 -20.07
N ILE A 220 -21.87 13.32 -19.26
CA ILE A 220 -20.92 14.26 -18.66
C ILE A 220 -19.61 14.20 -19.45
N SER A 221 -19.21 15.32 -20.05
CA SER A 221 -17.97 15.40 -20.82
C SER A 221 -16.71 15.34 -19.94
N GLU A 222 -15.54 15.02 -20.50
CA GLU A 222 -14.23 15.16 -19.80
C GLU A 222 -14.10 16.54 -19.13
N LYS A 223 -14.54 17.59 -19.84
CA LYS A 223 -14.50 19.00 -19.40
C LYS A 223 -15.51 19.36 -18.31
N GLU A 224 -16.59 18.59 -18.17
CA GLU A 224 -17.57 18.76 -17.09
C GLU A 224 -17.17 17.92 -15.87
N PHE A 225 -16.76 16.66 -16.05
CA PHE A 225 -16.36 15.82 -14.91
C PHE A 225 -15.09 16.33 -14.24
N SER A 226 -14.08 16.78 -15.00
CA SER A 226 -12.86 17.39 -14.46
C SER A 226 -13.10 18.57 -13.51
N LYS A 227 -14.29 19.19 -13.56
CA LYS A 227 -14.74 20.27 -12.66
C LYS A 227 -15.56 19.80 -11.45
N GLY A 228 -15.98 18.54 -11.44
CA GLY A 228 -16.75 17.94 -10.35
C GLY A 228 -15.94 17.71 -9.09
N GLU A 229 -16.57 17.18 -8.04
CA GLU A 229 -15.90 16.95 -6.75
C GLU A 229 -14.96 15.74 -6.76
N VAL A 230 -15.26 14.70 -7.53
CA VAL A 230 -14.46 13.46 -7.54
C VAL A 230 -12.98 13.70 -7.91
N PRO A 231 -12.64 14.41 -9.00
CA PRO A 231 -11.24 14.72 -9.32
C PRO A 231 -10.58 15.58 -8.25
N LYS A 232 -11.29 16.57 -7.68
CA LYS A 232 -10.77 17.45 -6.62
C LYS A 232 -10.41 16.65 -5.37
N ILE A 233 -11.25 15.71 -4.96
CA ILE A 233 -11.01 14.83 -3.81
C ILE A 233 -9.76 13.97 -4.05
N ILE A 234 -9.67 13.32 -5.21
CA ILE A 234 -8.56 12.41 -5.51
C ILE A 234 -7.24 13.16 -5.74
N LEU A 235 -7.27 14.31 -6.43
CA LEU A 235 -6.12 15.21 -6.55
C LEU A 235 -5.67 15.73 -5.19
N LYS A 236 -6.59 16.12 -4.31
CA LYS A 236 -6.26 16.54 -2.94
C LYS A 236 -5.51 15.43 -2.20
N ILE A 237 -6.04 14.20 -2.23
CA ILE A 237 -5.39 13.04 -1.57
C ILE A 237 -4.00 12.76 -2.17
N PHE A 238 -3.84 12.88 -3.50
CA PHE A 238 -2.54 12.69 -4.15
C PHE A 238 -1.56 13.84 -3.84
N ASN A 239 -2.03 15.07 -3.74
CA ASN A 239 -1.21 16.24 -3.40
C ASN A 239 -0.81 16.28 -1.92
N GLU A 240 -1.59 15.64 -1.04
CA GLU A 240 -1.22 15.34 0.36
C GLU A 240 -0.17 14.21 0.48
N CYS A 241 0.19 13.52 -0.60
CA CYS A 241 1.26 12.51 -0.59
C CYS A 241 2.65 13.17 -0.59
N THR A 242 3.60 12.53 0.09
CA THR A 242 5.03 12.82 -0.08
C THR A 242 5.51 12.45 -1.49
N GLU A 243 6.62 13.05 -1.94
CA GLU A 243 7.19 12.74 -3.26
C GLU A 243 7.50 11.23 -3.41
N PHE A 244 7.98 10.56 -2.36
CA PHE A 244 8.24 9.11 -2.40
C PHE A 244 6.97 8.27 -2.53
N GLU A 245 5.86 8.70 -1.92
CA GLU A 245 4.55 8.10 -2.16
C GLU A 245 4.09 8.33 -3.60
N LYS A 246 4.20 9.55 -4.13
CA LYS A 246 3.84 9.87 -5.52
C LYS A 246 4.63 9.01 -6.50
N ALA A 247 5.96 8.98 -6.40
CA ALA A 247 6.83 8.12 -7.21
C ALA A 247 6.39 6.65 -7.19
N SER A 248 6.01 6.15 -6.02
CA SER A 248 5.58 4.76 -5.79
C SER A 248 4.19 4.48 -6.37
N ILE A 249 3.22 5.35 -6.15
CA ILE A 249 1.87 5.28 -6.74
C ILE A 249 1.97 5.29 -8.26
N LEU A 250 2.71 6.25 -8.81
CA LEU A 250 2.92 6.39 -10.25
C LEU A 250 3.63 5.17 -10.83
N THR A 251 4.69 4.67 -10.20
CA THR A 251 5.42 3.49 -10.71
C THR A 251 4.53 2.26 -10.73
N LEU A 252 3.70 2.04 -9.71
CA LEU A 252 2.72 0.93 -9.70
C LEU A 252 1.61 1.14 -10.75
N PHE A 253 1.10 2.37 -10.91
CA PHE A 253 0.11 2.74 -11.92
C PHE A 253 0.60 2.50 -13.36
N HIS A 254 1.82 2.93 -13.68
CA HIS A 254 2.44 2.64 -14.98
C HIS A 254 2.73 1.13 -15.13
N ASN A 255 3.03 0.40 -14.04
CA ASN A 255 3.25 -1.05 -14.08
C ASN A 255 1.96 -1.88 -14.28
N THR A 256 0.81 -1.36 -13.87
CA THR A 256 -0.51 -1.92 -14.19
C THR A 256 -1.05 -1.42 -15.52
N GLY A 257 -0.22 -0.87 -16.41
CA GLY A 257 -0.63 -0.44 -17.76
C GLY A 257 -1.50 0.82 -17.76
N ARG A 258 -1.48 1.61 -16.67
CA ARG A 258 -2.34 2.78 -16.44
C ARG A 258 -3.84 2.45 -16.32
N TYR A 259 -4.19 1.18 -16.06
CA TYR A 259 -5.57 0.74 -16.00
C TYR A 259 -6.29 1.15 -14.71
N SER A 260 -5.61 1.18 -13.57
CA SER A 260 -6.18 1.68 -12.31
C SER A 260 -5.18 2.53 -11.56
N PHE A 261 -5.56 3.78 -11.29
CA PHE A 261 -4.82 4.70 -10.43
C PHE A 261 -5.19 4.48 -8.95
N LEU A 262 -6.46 4.13 -8.69
CA LEU A 262 -6.99 3.97 -7.34
C LEU A 262 -6.46 2.75 -6.60
N ILE A 263 -6.16 1.65 -7.28
CA ILE A 263 -5.55 0.46 -6.65
C ILE A 263 -4.13 0.78 -6.11
N PRO A 264 -3.19 1.33 -6.90
CA PRO A 264 -1.92 1.88 -6.42
C PRO A 264 -2.06 2.92 -5.29
N LEU A 265 -2.97 3.88 -5.45
CA LEU A 265 -3.22 4.93 -4.46
C LEU A 265 -3.63 4.32 -3.12
N ALA A 266 -4.66 3.46 -3.12
CA ALA A 266 -5.16 2.82 -1.91
C ALA A 266 -4.10 1.95 -1.22
N TYR A 267 -3.25 1.26 -1.99
CA TYR A 267 -2.18 0.44 -1.45
C TYR A 267 -1.09 1.26 -0.78
N ILE A 268 -0.54 2.28 -1.46
CA ILE A 268 0.52 3.13 -0.90
C ILE A 268 -0.03 4.01 0.24
N ARG A 269 -1.31 4.41 0.21
CA ARG A 269 -1.98 5.07 1.34
C ARG A 269 -2.35 4.12 2.48
N GLY A 270 -2.10 2.83 2.36
CA GLY A 270 -2.30 1.83 3.42
C GLY A 270 -3.76 1.48 3.70
N TRP A 271 -4.68 1.81 2.78
CA TRP A 271 -6.10 1.50 2.91
C TRP A 271 -6.40 0.04 2.57
N ILE A 272 -5.63 -0.54 1.66
CA ILE A 272 -5.69 -1.96 1.26
C ILE A 272 -4.35 -2.63 1.54
N ASN A 273 -4.35 -3.95 1.80
CA ASN A 273 -3.12 -4.68 2.05
C ASN A 273 -2.48 -5.19 0.74
N LYS A 274 -1.25 -5.76 0.82
CA LYS A 274 -0.53 -6.25 -0.37
C LYS A 274 -1.28 -7.35 -1.14
N ARG A 275 -1.99 -8.26 -0.45
CA ARG A 275 -2.80 -9.29 -1.12
C ARG A 275 -3.90 -8.65 -1.96
N ASP A 276 -4.66 -7.73 -1.34
CA ASP A 276 -5.73 -6.98 -2.00
C ASP A 276 -5.21 -6.21 -3.23
N TYR A 277 -4.04 -5.54 -3.09
CA TYR A 277 -3.37 -4.85 -4.20
C TYR A 277 -3.03 -5.81 -5.34
N ILE A 278 -2.40 -6.96 -5.05
CA ILE A 278 -1.98 -7.91 -6.09
C ILE A 278 -3.20 -8.51 -6.77
N SER A 279 -4.20 -9.03 -6.04
CA SER A 279 -5.35 -9.69 -6.68
C SER A 279 -6.18 -8.71 -7.52
N SER A 280 -6.43 -7.50 -7.02
CA SER A 280 -7.12 -6.47 -7.80
C SER A 280 -6.32 -6.01 -9.02
N SER A 281 -4.99 -5.91 -8.92
CA SER A 281 -4.12 -5.56 -10.05
C SER A 281 -4.01 -6.65 -11.11
N MET A 282 -4.05 -7.92 -10.70
CA MET A 282 -4.12 -9.08 -11.61
C MET A 282 -5.42 -9.02 -12.41
N VAL A 283 -6.56 -8.95 -11.71
CA VAL A 283 -7.90 -8.84 -12.32
C VAL A 283 -7.96 -7.69 -13.32
N VAL A 284 -7.62 -6.47 -12.91
CA VAL A 284 -7.67 -5.28 -13.77
C VAL A 284 -6.81 -5.42 -15.03
N LYS A 285 -5.71 -6.16 -14.96
CA LYS A 285 -4.82 -6.42 -16.11
C LYS A 285 -5.33 -7.53 -17.03
N GLU A 286 -6.08 -8.50 -16.49
CA GLU A 286 -6.76 -9.54 -17.27
C GLU A 286 -7.96 -8.99 -18.05
N LEU A 287 -8.72 -8.03 -17.49
CA LEU A 287 -9.89 -7.41 -18.15
C LEU A 287 -9.59 -6.80 -19.52
N LYS A 288 -8.34 -6.44 -19.78
CA LYS A 288 -7.89 -5.87 -21.06
C LYS A 288 -7.63 -6.92 -22.15
N GLY A 289 -7.61 -8.19 -21.79
CA GLY A 289 -6.90 -9.23 -22.53
C GLY A 289 -5.38 -8.99 -22.48
N ILE A 290 -4.60 -10.06 -22.57
CA ILE A 290 -3.16 -9.92 -22.82
C ILE A 290 -3.01 -9.50 -24.28
N ASP A 291 -2.98 -8.19 -24.53
CA ASP A 291 -2.71 -7.64 -25.86
C ASP A 291 -1.35 -8.14 -26.35
N LYS A 292 -1.39 -8.98 -27.38
CA LYS A 292 -0.23 -9.67 -27.94
C LYS A 292 0.61 -8.76 -28.85
N LYS A 293 0.24 -7.48 -29.08
CA LYS A 293 0.81 -6.65 -30.16
C LYS A 293 1.19 -5.20 -29.82
N SER A 294 0.82 -4.61 -28.68
CA SER A 294 1.25 -3.23 -28.37
C SER A 294 2.75 -3.17 -27.98
N SER A 295 3.52 -2.43 -28.78
CA SER A 295 4.98 -2.37 -28.72
C SER A 295 5.55 -1.22 -27.86
N ASP A 296 4.76 -0.59 -27.00
CA ASP A 296 5.22 0.56 -26.22
C ASP A 296 5.87 0.12 -24.91
N HIS A 297 7.21 0.08 -24.98
CA HIS A 297 8.08 -0.50 -23.97
C HIS A 297 8.23 0.38 -22.72
N PHE A 298 8.23 -0.26 -21.54
CA PHE A 298 9.30 0.02 -20.56
C PHE A 298 9.56 -1.13 -19.56
N LEU A 299 8.66 -2.11 -19.38
CA LEU A 299 8.82 -3.19 -18.37
C LEU A 299 8.30 -4.61 -18.73
N TYR A 300 7.91 -4.91 -19.98
CA TYR A 300 7.24 -6.20 -20.30
C TYR A 300 7.94 -7.04 -21.36
N ALA A 301 8.28 -8.28 -20.98
CA ALA A 301 8.25 -9.43 -21.87
C ALA A 301 6.88 -10.11 -21.78
N LYS A 302 6.58 -11.03 -22.73
CA LYS A 302 5.49 -12.00 -22.57
C LYS A 302 5.70 -12.76 -21.26
N HIS A 303 4.71 -12.71 -20.38
CA HIS A 303 4.79 -13.31 -19.06
C HIS A 303 3.53 -14.12 -18.77
N ASP A 304 3.74 -15.30 -18.19
CA ASP A 304 2.70 -16.15 -17.62
C ASP A 304 2.01 -15.40 -16.44
N HIS A 305 0.81 -15.82 -16.06
CA HIS A 305 0.10 -15.32 -14.87
C HIS A 305 1.01 -15.37 -13.62
N GLN A 306 1.85 -16.41 -13.51
CA GLN A 306 2.84 -16.55 -12.43
C GLN A 306 3.93 -15.46 -12.45
N ASP A 307 4.43 -15.12 -13.62
CA ASP A 307 5.45 -14.07 -13.79
C ASP A 307 4.88 -12.68 -13.51
N LEU A 308 3.64 -12.41 -13.95
CA LEU A 308 2.95 -11.15 -13.64
C LEU A 308 2.72 -11.02 -12.13
N TYR A 309 2.24 -12.08 -11.47
CA TYR A 309 2.10 -12.11 -10.01
C TYR A 309 3.43 -11.84 -9.31
N LYS A 310 4.51 -12.48 -9.76
CA LYS A 310 5.87 -12.27 -9.22
C LYS A 310 6.31 -10.82 -9.39
N SER A 311 6.15 -10.24 -10.59
CA SER A 311 6.47 -8.84 -10.88
C SER A 311 5.70 -7.86 -9.98
N LEU A 312 4.38 -8.05 -9.83
CA LEU A 312 3.54 -7.24 -8.95
C LEU A 312 3.95 -7.39 -7.48
N ASN A 313 4.26 -8.60 -7.03
CA ASN A 313 4.72 -8.85 -5.66
C ASN A 313 6.08 -8.19 -5.36
N GLU A 314 7.05 -8.30 -6.26
CA GLU A 314 8.37 -7.67 -6.09
C GLU A 314 8.28 -6.14 -6.14
N LEU A 315 7.54 -5.59 -7.12
CA LEU A 315 7.38 -4.14 -7.26
C LEU A 315 6.56 -3.53 -6.12
N SER A 316 5.48 -4.18 -5.68
CA SER A 316 4.65 -3.68 -4.56
C SER A 316 5.47 -3.55 -3.27
N VAL A 317 6.30 -4.53 -2.94
CA VAL A 317 7.20 -4.45 -1.77
C VAL A 317 8.22 -3.33 -1.93
N LEU A 318 8.84 -3.19 -3.11
CA LEU A 318 9.81 -2.11 -3.37
C LEU A 318 9.17 -0.72 -3.23
N CYS A 319 8.05 -0.48 -3.91
CA CYS A 319 7.32 0.78 -3.88
C CYS A 319 6.74 1.09 -2.49
N PHE A 320 6.20 0.08 -1.79
CA PHE A 320 5.72 0.27 -0.42
C PHE A 320 6.85 0.63 0.53
N ASN A 321 8.02 -0.01 0.44
CA ASN A 321 9.18 0.34 1.26
C ASN A 321 9.72 1.74 0.94
N PHE A 322 9.78 2.11 -0.35
CA PHE A 322 10.26 3.42 -0.80
C PHE A 322 9.34 4.57 -0.36
N ALA A 323 8.02 4.41 -0.54
CA ALA A 323 7.01 5.35 -0.05
C ALA A 323 7.04 5.55 1.48
N ASN A 324 7.62 4.58 2.21
CA ASN A 324 7.68 4.55 3.66
C ASN A 324 9.09 4.88 4.21
N ILE A 325 9.99 5.46 3.40
CA ILE A 325 11.29 5.99 3.86
C ILE A 325 11.04 7.19 4.80
N GLY A 326 10.85 6.86 6.08
CA GLY A 326 10.37 7.77 7.10
C GLY A 326 11.41 8.71 7.71
N THR A 327 10.93 9.47 8.70
CA THR A 327 11.73 10.36 9.55
C THR A 327 12.84 9.60 10.30
N LYS A 328 13.87 10.31 10.77
CA LYS A 328 14.95 9.71 11.57
C LYS A 328 14.43 8.82 12.71
N SER A 329 13.44 9.29 13.47
CA SER A 329 12.82 8.53 14.57
C SER A 329 12.24 7.18 14.10
N GLN A 330 11.50 7.17 12.98
CA GLN A 330 10.93 5.96 12.41
C GLN A 330 12.01 4.98 11.90
N ARG A 331 13.16 5.50 11.44
CA ARG A 331 14.29 4.69 10.98
C ARG A 331 15.12 4.13 12.14
N ASP A 332 15.37 4.90 13.18
CA ASP A 332 16.02 4.42 14.41
C ASP A 332 15.20 3.28 15.02
N LEU A 333 13.86 3.39 14.96
CA LEU A 333 12.92 2.34 15.37
C LEU A 333 12.94 1.13 14.43
N TRP A 334 12.91 1.35 13.12
CA TRP A 334 12.99 0.27 12.13
C TRP A 334 14.33 -0.49 12.18
N ASN A 335 15.45 0.20 12.43
CA ASN A 335 16.75 -0.44 12.56
C ASN A 335 16.82 -1.36 13.77
N LYS A 336 16.23 -0.98 14.91
CA LYS A 336 16.06 -1.89 16.06
C LYS A 336 15.20 -3.11 15.69
N ILE A 337 14.11 -2.91 14.96
CA ILE A 337 13.23 -4.01 14.53
C ILE A 337 13.95 -4.94 13.52
N LYS A 338 14.69 -4.38 12.55
CA LYS A 338 15.45 -5.11 11.52
C LYS A 338 16.55 -6.01 12.13
N GLN A 339 17.10 -5.64 13.28
CA GLN A 339 18.13 -6.42 14.00
C GLN A 339 17.62 -7.73 14.62
N GLY A 340 16.30 -7.89 14.80
CA GLY A 340 15.72 -9.08 15.42
C GLY A 340 15.58 -8.99 16.94
N GLU A 341 15.01 -10.03 17.56
CA GLU A 341 14.96 -10.18 19.01
C GLU A 341 16.37 -10.40 19.59
N SER A 342 16.60 -9.89 20.80
CA SER A 342 17.89 -9.94 21.50
C SER A 342 17.70 -9.85 23.01
N THR A 343 18.78 -9.77 23.79
CA THR A 343 18.71 -9.47 25.24
C THR A 343 17.91 -8.21 25.55
N THR A 344 17.96 -7.21 24.66
CA THR A 344 17.37 -5.88 24.85
C THR A 344 16.21 -5.56 23.89
N VAL A 345 15.79 -6.51 23.05
CA VAL A 345 14.69 -6.35 22.08
C VAL A 345 13.78 -7.57 22.10
N GLU A 346 12.47 -7.34 22.21
CA GLU A 346 11.42 -8.37 22.13
C GLU A 346 10.30 -7.89 21.19
N PHE A 347 9.71 -8.81 20.43
CA PHE A 347 8.54 -8.57 19.60
C PHE A 347 7.31 -9.35 20.11
N LYS A 348 6.15 -8.73 19.98
CA LYS A 348 4.84 -9.38 20.16
C LYS A 348 3.92 -8.92 19.03
N GLU A 349 3.20 -9.87 18.43
CA GLU A 349 2.30 -9.54 17.32
C GLU A 349 1.12 -8.68 17.80
N THR A 350 0.65 -8.92 19.03
CA THR A 350 -0.53 -8.27 19.65
C THR A 350 -0.38 -8.13 21.18
N LEU A 351 -1.28 -7.35 21.81
CA LEU A 351 -1.28 -7.02 23.26
C LEU A 351 -2.17 -7.96 24.09
N SER A 352 -3.32 -8.35 23.53
CA SER A 352 -4.48 -8.93 24.22
C SER A 352 -5.20 -10.01 23.41
N LEU A 353 -4.93 -10.17 22.11
CA LEU A 353 -5.66 -11.09 21.23
C LEU A 353 -4.77 -11.67 20.13
N ASP A 354 -4.62 -13.00 20.07
CA ASP A 354 -4.09 -13.65 18.86
C ASP A 354 -5.21 -13.74 17.83
N ILE A 355 -5.06 -12.98 16.73
CA ILE A 355 -6.05 -12.82 15.66
C ILE A 355 -6.26 -14.12 14.85
N ARG A 356 -5.30 -15.07 14.90
CA ARG A 356 -5.41 -16.37 14.23
C ARG A 356 -6.15 -17.37 15.12
N GLU A 357 -5.80 -17.41 16.41
CA GLU A 357 -6.51 -18.25 17.38
C GLU A 357 -7.97 -17.81 17.55
N SER A 358 -8.27 -16.51 17.44
CA SER A 358 -9.63 -15.97 17.53
C SER A 358 -10.59 -16.40 16.43
N GLN A 359 -10.13 -17.18 15.44
CA GLN A 359 -10.93 -17.75 14.36
C GLN A 359 -11.29 -19.23 14.60
N LYS A 360 -10.84 -19.84 15.70
CA LYS A 360 -11.13 -21.24 16.06
C LYS A 360 -12.46 -21.36 16.83
N LYS A 361 -13.15 -22.49 16.65
CA LYS A 361 -14.46 -22.75 17.31
C LYS A 361 -14.38 -22.78 18.84
N ASP A 362 -13.30 -23.28 19.42
CA ASP A 362 -13.12 -23.43 20.88
C ASP A 362 -12.42 -22.22 21.54
N PHE A 363 -12.42 -21.06 20.89
CA PHE A 363 -11.63 -19.90 21.32
C PHE A 363 -12.18 -19.24 22.60
N ASN A 364 -11.46 -19.39 23.72
CA ASN A 364 -11.78 -18.69 24.97
C ASN A 364 -11.04 -17.34 25.07
N LEU A 365 -11.71 -16.28 24.62
CA LEU A 365 -11.20 -14.90 24.62
C LEU A 365 -10.62 -14.47 25.98
N LYS A 366 -11.28 -14.79 27.10
CA LYS A 366 -10.86 -14.36 28.44
C LYS A 366 -9.57 -15.05 28.90
N LYS A 367 -9.37 -16.32 28.52
CA LYS A 367 -8.18 -17.11 28.86
C LYS A 367 -6.97 -16.70 28.02
N GLU A 368 -7.11 -16.66 26.69
CA GLU A 368 -5.99 -16.30 25.81
C GLU A 368 -5.57 -14.84 26.01
N ARG A 369 -6.52 -13.92 26.24
CA ARG A 369 -6.20 -12.52 26.58
C ARG A 369 -5.30 -12.41 27.80
N LYS A 370 -5.64 -13.07 28.91
CA LYS A 370 -4.80 -13.09 30.12
C LYS A 370 -3.39 -13.63 29.84
N LYS A 371 -3.27 -14.68 29.02
CA LYS A 371 -1.99 -15.32 28.68
C LYS A 371 -1.08 -14.38 27.87
N ILE A 372 -1.63 -13.69 26.86
CA ILE A 372 -0.87 -12.73 26.03
C ILE A 372 -0.45 -11.51 26.88
N GLU A 373 -1.38 -10.93 27.64
CA GLU A 373 -1.11 -9.79 28.52
C GLU A 373 -0.05 -10.13 29.58
N HIS A 374 -0.13 -11.32 30.18
CA HIS A 374 0.86 -11.81 31.14
C HIS A 374 2.23 -12.04 30.47
N SER A 375 2.29 -12.47 29.21
CA SER A 375 3.56 -12.54 28.46
C SER A 375 4.19 -11.16 28.26
N VAL A 376 3.39 -10.12 27.93
CA VAL A 376 3.86 -8.74 27.82
C VAL A 376 4.44 -8.26 29.16
N LEU A 377 3.73 -8.52 30.26
CA LEU A 377 4.14 -8.12 31.61
C LEU A 377 5.44 -8.83 32.05
N LYS A 378 5.59 -10.13 31.80
CA LYS A 378 6.84 -10.88 32.04
C LYS A 378 8.03 -10.29 31.29
N THR A 379 7.86 -9.93 30.02
CA THR A 379 8.93 -9.30 29.23
C THR A 379 9.36 -7.97 29.87
N ILE A 380 8.41 -7.16 30.33
CA ILE A 380 8.72 -5.89 31.03
C ILE A 380 9.51 -6.16 32.31
N ALA A 381 9.10 -7.11 33.16
CA ALA A 381 9.87 -7.50 34.35
C ALA A 381 11.27 -8.01 34.00
N GLY A 382 11.38 -8.85 32.96
CA GLY A 382 12.65 -9.35 32.44
C GLY A 382 13.61 -8.24 32.04
N PHE A 383 13.13 -7.20 31.34
CA PHE A 383 13.97 -6.04 31.01
C PHE A 383 14.34 -5.22 32.26
N LEU A 384 13.40 -4.99 33.18
CA LEU A 384 13.66 -4.22 34.41
C LEU A 384 14.71 -4.91 35.31
N ASN A 385 14.72 -6.23 35.36
CA ASN A 385 15.69 -7.01 36.15
C ASN A 385 17.02 -7.26 35.42
N SER A 386 17.20 -6.77 34.20
CA SER A 386 18.39 -7.00 33.37
C SER A 386 18.91 -5.66 32.81
N GLU A 387 19.58 -5.66 31.66
CA GLU A 387 20.17 -4.48 31.00
C GLU A 387 19.15 -3.44 30.49
N GLY A 388 17.86 -3.59 30.80
CA GLY A 388 16.78 -2.84 30.16
C GLY A 388 16.46 -3.37 28.77
N GLY A 389 15.66 -2.63 28.01
CA GLY A 389 15.33 -3.01 26.64
C GLY A 389 14.12 -2.29 26.04
N THR A 390 13.67 -2.78 24.89
CA THR A 390 12.51 -2.28 24.17
C THR A 390 11.62 -3.45 23.74
N LEU A 391 10.37 -3.48 24.24
CA LEU A 391 9.31 -4.36 23.74
C LEU A 391 8.52 -3.62 22.65
N PHE A 392 8.34 -4.26 21.50
CA PHE A 392 7.49 -3.78 20.42
C PHE A 392 6.25 -4.66 20.27
N ILE A 393 5.06 -4.04 20.23
CA ILE A 393 3.78 -4.71 20.03
C ILE A 393 3.18 -4.26 18.69
N GLY A 394 2.75 -5.20 17.86
CA GLY A 394 2.41 -4.98 16.45
C GLY A 394 3.56 -5.35 15.51
N VAL A 395 4.53 -6.16 15.97
CA VAL A 395 5.65 -6.70 15.18
C VAL A 395 5.63 -8.23 15.28
N ARG A 396 5.73 -8.91 14.14
CA ARG A 396 5.80 -10.37 14.07
C ARG A 396 7.26 -10.82 14.01
N ASP A 397 7.64 -11.65 14.97
CA ASP A 397 8.98 -12.21 15.15
C ASP A 397 9.57 -12.84 13.87
N LYS A 398 8.93 -13.88 13.31
CA LYS A 398 9.44 -14.72 12.18
C LYS A 398 10.12 -13.98 11.00
N ASN A 399 9.76 -12.73 10.74
CA ASN A 399 10.27 -11.91 9.65
C ASN A 399 10.45 -10.42 10.02
N ASN A 400 10.43 -10.09 11.31
CA ASN A 400 10.43 -8.71 11.84
C ASN A 400 9.35 -7.81 11.17
N GLU A 401 8.23 -8.41 10.74
CA GLU A 401 7.19 -7.71 9.98
C GLU A 401 6.39 -6.81 10.90
N ILE A 402 6.40 -5.51 10.62
CA ILE A 402 5.47 -4.56 11.24
C ILE A 402 4.07 -4.89 10.71
N VAL A 403 3.29 -5.63 11.50
CA VAL A 403 1.89 -5.92 11.21
C VAL A 403 0.99 -4.75 11.61
N GLY A 404 1.37 -4.02 12.66
CA GLY A 404 0.60 -2.94 13.28
C GLY A 404 -0.50 -3.46 14.21
N ILE A 405 -0.93 -2.62 15.15
CA ILE A 405 -2.02 -2.95 16.09
C ILE A 405 -3.43 -2.70 15.55
N GLY A 406 -3.59 -2.35 14.26
CA GLY A 406 -4.86 -1.90 13.67
C GLY A 406 -6.03 -2.88 13.85
N ASN A 407 -5.82 -4.16 13.55
CA ASN A 407 -6.85 -5.20 13.63
C ASN A 407 -7.31 -5.46 15.07
N GLU A 408 -6.36 -5.60 16.01
CA GLU A 408 -6.66 -5.78 17.43
C GLU A 408 -7.36 -4.56 18.02
N LYS A 409 -6.89 -3.36 17.67
CA LYS A 409 -7.51 -2.09 18.05
C LYS A 409 -8.97 -2.02 17.62
N GLN A 410 -9.30 -2.48 16.40
CA GLN A 410 -10.67 -2.55 15.90
C GLN A 410 -11.51 -3.56 16.69
N LEU A 411 -11.02 -4.79 16.84
CA LEU A 411 -11.77 -5.92 17.44
C LEU A 411 -11.98 -5.79 18.96
N VAL A 412 -10.98 -5.29 19.69
CA VAL A 412 -10.95 -5.33 21.17
C VAL A 412 -11.14 -3.94 21.80
N PHE A 413 -10.70 -2.88 21.13
CA PHE A 413 -10.60 -1.52 21.69
C PHE A 413 -11.49 -0.49 20.98
N GLY A 414 -12.44 -0.95 20.16
CA GLY A 414 -13.41 -0.08 19.47
C GLY A 414 -12.73 0.96 18.57
N SER A 415 -11.68 0.55 17.86
CA SER A 415 -10.85 1.38 16.97
C SER A 415 -10.07 2.54 17.61
N SER A 416 -10.17 2.74 18.93
CA SER A 416 -9.43 3.78 19.67
C SER A 416 -8.07 3.28 20.15
N ILE A 417 -7.01 3.99 19.78
CA ILE A 417 -5.65 3.68 20.23
C ILE A 417 -5.43 4.12 21.69
N ASP A 418 -6.11 5.18 22.13
CA ASP A 418 -6.04 5.66 23.51
C ASP A 418 -6.64 4.64 24.50
N LYS A 419 -7.75 3.98 24.13
CA LYS A 419 -8.31 2.86 24.92
C LYS A 419 -7.33 1.69 25.04
N MET A 420 -6.62 1.38 23.95
CA MET A 420 -5.61 0.31 23.94
C MET A 420 -4.37 0.69 24.78
N ARG A 421 -3.90 1.93 24.68
CA ARG A 421 -2.77 2.43 25.47
C ARG A 421 -3.12 2.52 26.95
N LEU A 422 -4.30 3.03 27.30
CA LEU A 422 -4.82 3.06 28.67
C LEU A 422 -4.97 1.64 29.25
N HIS A 423 -5.38 0.66 28.44
CA HIS A 423 -5.41 -0.75 28.88
C HIS A 423 -4.01 -1.28 29.20
N LEU A 424 -3.01 -1.03 28.34
CA LEU A 424 -1.61 -1.38 28.61
C LEU A 424 -1.06 -0.65 29.86
N GLU A 425 -1.32 0.64 30.00
CA GLU A 425 -0.94 1.43 31.19
C GLU A 425 -1.58 0.87 32.46
N ASN A 426 -2.86 0.44 32.42
CA ASN A 426 -3.54 -0.18 33.55
C ASN A 426 -2.99 -1.58 33.88
N LEU A 427 -2.56 -2.37 32.89
CA LEU A 427 -1.85 -3.62 33.13
C LEU A 427 -0.51 -3.36 33.84
N ILE A 428 0.27 -2.40 33.34
CA ILE A 428 1.56 -2.01 33.92
C ILE A 428 1.38 -1.51 35.36
N ASN A 429 0.46 -0.57 35.59
CA ASN A 429 0.20 0.02 36.92
C ASN A 429 -0.43 -0.96 37.93
N ARG A 430 -0.79 -2.19 37.52
CA ARG A 430 -1.27 -3.25 38.42
C ARG A 430 -0.14 -4.15 38.91
N GLU A 431 0.79 -4.51 38.04
CA GLU A 431 1.93 -5.38 38.39
C GLU A 431 3.15 -4.61 38.89
N PHE A 432 3.28 -3.33 38.52
CA PHE A 432 4.43 -2.47 38.84
C PHE A 432 3.97 -1.18 39.53
N ASP A 433 4.91 -0.48 40.17
CA ASP A 433 4.67 0.83 40.78
C ASP A 433 3.96 1.79 39.81
N LYS A 434 2.85 2.39 40.26
CA LYS A 434 2.04 3.27 39.43
C LYS A 434 2.86 4.48 38.96
N GLY A 435 3.00 4.63 37.64
CA GLY A 435 3.81 5.70 37.04
C GLY A 435 5.32 5.49 37.15
N ASN A 436 5.78 4.24 37.26
CA ASN A 436 7.21 3.89 37.32
C ASN A 436 8.02 4.55 36.18
N PRO A 437 8.98 5.46 36.47
CA PRO A 437 9.71 6.22 35.46
C PRO A 437 10.69 5.36 34.62
N LEU A 438 10.95 4.12 35.04
CA LEU A 438 11.74 3.14 34.29
C LEU A 438 10.97 2.56 33.10
N ILE A 439 9.63 2.68 33.05
CA ILE A 439 8.78 2.12 32.00
C ILE A 439 8.16 3.26 31.20
N LYS A 440 8.54 3.39 29.91
CA LYS A 440 8.04 4.45 29.02
C LYS A 440 7.29 3.85 27.83
N VAL A 441 5.97 4.00 27.85
CA VAL A 441 5.07 3.59 26.76
C VAL A 441 4.95 4.71 25.73
N SER A 442 5.02 4.35 24.45
CA SER A 442 4.77 5.24 23.31
C SER A 442 4.05 4.47 22.20
N ASN A 443 3.39 5.19 21.30
CA ASN A 443 2.62 4.60 20.20
C ASN A 443 3.03 5.18 18.82
N PRO A 444 4.31 5.05 18.41
CA PRO A 444 4.78 5.60 17.14
C PRO A 444 4.11 4.91 15.95
N GLU A 445 4.02 5.65 14.85
CA GLU A 445 3.63 5.11 13.55
C GLU A 445 4.88 4.82 12.74
N VAL A 446 5.06 3.57 12.29
CA VAL A 446 6.10 3.19 11.34
C VAL A 446 5.43 2.58 10.12
N PHE A 447 5.79 3.07 8.94
CA PHE A 447 5.23 2.61 7.66
C PHE A 447 3.69 2.64 7.63
N LYS A 448 3.10 3.73 8.18
CA LYS A 448 1.66 3.97 8.37
C LYS A 448 0.93 2.96 9.28
N LYS A 449 1.69 2.17 10.03
CA LYS A 449 1.17 1.24 11.01
C LYS A 449 1.53 1.73 12.39
N SER A 450 0.53 2.08 13.19
CA SER A 450 0.74 2.30 14.62
C SER A 450 1.21 0.99 15.26
N ILE A 451 2.24 1.07 16.10
CA ILE A 451 2.70 0.02 17.00
C ILE A 451 2.74 0.57 18.43
N LEU A 452 2.81 -0.30 19.44
CA LEU A 452 3.15 0.13 20.81
C LEU A 452 4.62 -0.19 21.06
N VAL A 453 5.32 0.73 21.73
CA VAL A 453 6.73 0.59 22.08
C VAL A 453 6.91 0.92 23.54
N ILE A 454 7.36 -0.07 24.31
CA ILE A 454 7.61 0.03 25.74
C ILE A 454 9.13 -0.01 25.93
N ASN A 455 9.71 1.11 26.36
CA ASN A 455 11.12 1.19 26.71
C ASN A 455 11.27 0.99 28.22
N CYS A 456 12.12 0.05 28.62
CA CYS A 456 12.40 -0.31 30.00
C CYS A 456 13.86 0.03 30.33
N SER A 457 14.07 0.79 31.40
CA SER A 457 15.40 1.03 31.98
C SER A 457 15.70 0.03 33.10
N PRO A 458 16.96 -0.36 33.34
CA PRO A 458 17.33 -1.22 34.48
C PRO A 458 16.79 -0.71 35.81
N SER A 459 16.24 -1.61 36.62
CA SER A 459 15.86 -1.38 38.00
C SER A 459 17.02 -1.69 38.93
N LYS A 460 17.20 -0.86 39.97
CA LYS A 460 18.13 -1.14 41.09
C LYS A 460 17.52 -2.03 42.18
N LYS A 461 16.28 -2.46 42.01
CA LYS A 461 15.53 -3.30 42.94
C LYS A 461 14.93 -4.48 42.19
N PRO A 462 14.98 -5.70 42.73
CA PRO A 462 14.31 -6.85 42.14
C PRO A 462 12.82 -6.61 41.89
N VAL A 463 12.35 -6.94 40.69
CA VAL A 463 10.96 -6.81 40.25
C VAL A 463 10.36 -8.20 40.08
N PHE A 464 9.23 -8.45 40.73
CA PHE A 464 8.53 -9.74 40.70
C PHE A 464 7.16 -9.60 40.05
N ILE A 465 6.71 -10.65 39.36
CA ILE A 465 5.31 -10.80 38.91
C ILE A 465 4.82 -12.17 39.39
N ASP A 466 3.66 -12.21 40.05
CA ASP A 466 3.08 -13.43 40.64
C ASP A 466 4.09 -14.21 41.53
N GLY A 467 4.93 -13.47 42.27
CA GLY A 467 5.98 -14.04 43.13
C GLY A 467 7.20 -14.60 42.40
N LYS A 468 7.28 -14.47 41.07
CA LYS A 468 8.39 -14.95 40.24
C LYS A 468 9.32 -13.84 39.77
N PHE A 469 10.62 -14.11 39.77
CA PHE A 469 11.67 -13.24 39.25
C PHE A 469 12.01 -13.66 37.81
N TYR A 470 11.88 -12.73 36.87
CA TYR A 470 12.14 -12.96 35.44
C TYR A 470 13.38 -12.19 35.00
N ILE A 471 14.23 -12.78 34.16
CA ILE A 471 15.37 -12.10 33.52
C ILE A 471 15.38 -12.31 32.01
N ARG A 472 16.14 -11.47 31.28
CA ARG A 472 16.43 -11.69 29.85
C ARG A 472 17.71 -12.49 29.66
N LYS A 473 17.63 -13.57 28.86
CA LYS A 473 18.77 -14.42 28.50
C LYS A 473 18.73 -14.71 26.99
N GLY A 474 19.47 -13.92 26.23
CA GLY A 474 19.27 -13.85 24.77
C GLY A 474 17.85 -13.36 24.42
N PRO A 475 17.19 -13.90 23.39
CA PRO A 475 15.81 -13.55 23.04
C PRO A 475 14.76 -14.17 24.00
N ARG A 476 15.18 -14.84 25.09
CA ARG A 476 14.27 -15.52 26.02
C ARG A 476 14.10 -14.75 27.32
N THR A 477 12.91 -14.90 27.90
CA THR A 477 12.58 -14.45 29.25
C THR A 477 12.37 -15.69 30.12
N ASP A 478 13.33 -15.99 31.00
CA ASP A 478 13.30 -17.16 31.86
C ASP A 478 12.92 -16.75 33.30
N ASP A 479 12.15 -17.57 34.02
CA ASP A 479 11.93 -17.44 35.46
C ASP A 479 12.98 -18.19 36.27
N LEU A 480 13.67 -17.47 37.15
CA LEU A 480 14.71 -18.05 38.01
C LEU A 480 14.08 -18.72 39.24
N ASN A 481 14.63 -19.87 39.62
CA ASN A 481 14.36 -20.46 40.93
C ASN A 481 15.11 -19.71 42.04
N THR A 482 14.84 -20.04 43.31
CA THR A 482 15.41 -19.34 44.48
C THR A 482 16.95 -19.33 44.49
N GLU A 483 17.60 -20.43 44.13
CA GLU A 483 19.06 -20.56 44.11
C GLU A 483 19.66 -19.73 42.95
N GLU A 484 19.07 -19.83 41.76
CA GLU A 484 19.46 -19.03 40.59
C GLU A 484 19.31 -17.52 40.84
N TYR A 485 18.25 -17.11 41.55
CA TYR A 485 18.00 -15.73 41.94
C TYR A 485 19.07 -15.20 42.90
N HIS A 486 19.44 -15.95 43.95
CA HIS A 486 20.51 -15.55 44.86
C HIS A 486 21.85 -15.42 44.13
N ASN A 487 22.20 -16.41 43.31
CA ASN A 487 23.42 -16.36 42.48
C ASN A 487 23.43 -15.17 41.51
N TYR A 488 22.28 -14.79 40.95
CA TYR A 488 22.14 -13.65 40.05
C TYR A 488 22.44 -12.31 40.78
N LEU A 489 21.92 -12.15 42.01
CA LEU A 489 22.11 -10.94 42.84
C LEU A 489 23.52 -10.80 43.41
N GLU A 490 24.29 -11.89 43.54
CA GLU A 490 25.70 -11.81 43.93
C GLU A 490 26.60 -11.36 42.77
N GLN A 491 26.11 -11.46 41.52
CA GLN A 491 26.88 -11.20 40.30
C GLN A 491 26.54 -9.88 39.60
N ASN A 492 25.43 -9.20 39.98
CA ASN A 492 24.92 -7.99 39.32
C ASN A 492 24.29 -7.01 40.32
#